data_AF-A0AAE1ZIT8-F1
#
_entry.id   AF-A0AAE1ZIT8-F1
#
_cell.length_a   1.000
_cell.length_b   1.000
_cell.length_c   1.000
_cell.angle_alpha   90.00
_cell.angle_beta   90.00
_cell.angle_gamma   90.00
#
_symmetry.space_group_name_H-M   'P 1'
#
loop_
_entity.id
_entity.type
_entity.pdbx_description
1 polymer ?
#
loop_
_entity_poly.entity_id
_entity_poly.type
_entity_poly.pdbx_seq_one_letter_code
_entity_poly.pdbx_strand_id
1 'polypeptide(L)'
;MVVKITKEDERLLEEYSQAASKSSEKLVYVNAIMISSIPIWLFFGVHKMPLVANSILYVIISLASTFLMSLAYKNSKAPLMERFLLIVLNNCFRIAIRRTEAITKEVNSEAGKDRKLSKKNREDIVRERTKKVADYESTTFSIFYNNCLFLFLLLLLSAVLHHFSNQVNYSVSILIAAGATAFLSSGKGSF
;
A
#
# COMPACT_ATOMS: atom_id res chain seq x y z
N MET A 1 -16.83 28.32 17.79
CA MET A 1 -17.51 28.81 16.58
C MET A 1 -17.72 27.62 15.66
N VAL A 2 -18.93 27.04 15.63
CA VAL A 2 -19.24 25.87 14.78
C VAL A 2 -19.36 26.39 13.36
N VAL A 3 -18.31 26.17 12.55
CA VAL A 3 -18.35 26.48 11.12
C VAL A 3 -19.38 25.54 10.49
N LYS A 4 -20.54 26.07 10.08
CA LYS A 4 -21.49 25.30 9.28
C LYS A 4 -20.82 25.00 7.95
N ILE A 5 -20.47 23.72 7.75
CA ILE A 5 -19.99 23.23 6.46
C ILE A 5 -21.18 23.33 5.51
N THR A 6 -21.02 24.11 4.43
CA THR A 6 -22.03 24.22 3.38
C THR A 6 -22.05 22.96 2.53
N LYS A 7 -23.20 22.59 1.92
CA LYS A 7 -23.30 21.38 1.08
C LYS A 7 -22.27 21.35 -0.06
N GLU A 8 -21.93 22.51 -0.62
CA GLU A 8 -20.84 22.67 -1.58
C GLU A 8 -19.47 22.25 -1.01
N ASP A 9 -19.19 22.60 0.26
CA ASP A 9 -17.93 22.23 0.93
C ASP A 9 -17.88 20.73 1.24
N GLU A 10 -19.02 20.11 1.61
CA GLU A 10 -19.11 18.65 1.77
C GLU A 10 -18.84 17.93 0.44
N ARG A 11 -19.45 18.41 -0.66
CA ARG A 11 -19.23 17.83 -2.00
C ARG A 11 -17.78 17.97 -2.45
N LEU A 12 -17.16 19.13 -2.21
CA LEU A 12 -15.75 19.34 -2.50
C LEU A 12 -14.85 18.42 -1.66
N LEU A 13 -15.12 18.30 -0.35
CA LEU A 13 -14.37 17.38 0.54
C LEU A 13 -14.50 15.91 0.11
N GLU A 14 -15.68 15.52 -0.38
CA GLU A 14 -15.92 14.19 -0.92
C GLU A 14 -15.16 13.96 -2.24
N GLU A 15 -15.20 14.92 -3.18
CA GLU A 15 -14.40 14.88 -4.42
C GLU A 15 -12.90 14.81 -4.11
N TYR A 16 -12.40 15.59 -3.15
CA TYR A 16 -10.99 15.55 -2.73
C TYR A 16 -10.60 14.23 -2.07
N SER A 17 -11.49 13.67 -1.23
CA SER A 17 -11.31 12.35 -0.62
C SER A 17 -11.24 11.26 -1.70
N GLN A 18 -12.14 11.31 -2.68
CA GLN A 18 -12.17 10.39 -3.80
C GLN A 18 -10.93 10.52 -4.70
N ALA A 19 -10.48 11.74 -5.00
CA ALA A 19 -9.29 11.97 -5.82
C ALA A 19 -8.00 11.46 -5.16
N ALA A 20 -7.83 11.71 -3.86
CA ALA A 20 -6.70 11.17 -3.09
C ALA A 20 -6.74 9.63 -3.04
N SER A 21 -7.94 9.06 -2.83
CA SER A 21 -8.15 7.61 -2.82
C SER A 21 -7.81 6.95 -4.17
N LYS A 22 -8.23 7.54 -5.30
CA LYS A 22 -7.92 7.04 -6.65
C LYS A 22 -6.42 7.06 -6.96
N SER A 23 -5.70 8.09 -6.49
CA SER A 23 -4.24 8.18 -6.67
C SER A 23 -3.52 7.05 -5.93
N SER A 24 -3.90 6.79 -4.68
CA SER A 24 -3.37 5.69 -3.88
C SER A 24 -3.75 4.31 -4.43
N GLU A 25 -4.96 4.14 -4.94
CA GLU A 25 -5.42 2.88 -5.53
C GLU A 25 -4.60 2.49 -6.78
N LYS A 26 -4.22 3.47 -7.62
CA LYS A 26 -3.33 3.22 -8.75
C LYS A 26 -1.97 2.67 -8.30
N LEU A 27 -1.39 3.25 -7.23
CA LEU A 27 -0.11 2.79 -6.68
C LEU A 27 -0.19 1.35 -6.16
N VAL A 28 -1.32 1.00 -5.55
CA VAL A 28 -1.61 -0.36 -5.05
C VAL A 28 -1.64 -1.38 -6.19
N TYR A 29 -2.39 -1.12 -7.26
CA TYR A 29 -2.48 -2.05 -8.39
C TYR A 29 -1.16 -2.24 -9.14
N VAL A 30 -0.40 -1.16 -9.37
CA VAL A 30 0.91 -1.24 -10.04
C VAL A 30 1.89 -2.09 -9.22
N ASN A 31 1.90 -1.93 -7.89
CA ASN A 31 2.74 -2.74 -7.02
C ASN A 31 2.27 -4.20 -6.94
N ALA A 32 0.97 -4.46 -6.96
CA ALA A 32 0.42 -5.82 -6.98
C ALA A 32 0.89 -6.63 -8.20
N ILE A 33 1.01 -5.98 -9.36
CA ILE A 33 1.51 -6.60 -10.59
C ILE A 33 3.03 -6.82 -10.52
N MET A 34 3.77 -5.85 -9.99
CA MET A 34 5.23 -5.98 -9.79
C MET A 34 5.55 -7.16 -8.87
N ILE A 35 4.89 -7.26 -7.71
CA ILE A 35 5.19 -8.31 -6.73
C ILE A 35 4.80 -9.70 -7.23
N SER A 36 3.72 -9.83 -8.01
CA SER A 36 3.27 -11.13 -8.56
C SER A 36 4.18 -11.68 -9.66
N SER A 37 5.06 -10.85 -10.24
CA SER A 37 6.07 -11.30 -11.20
C SER A 37 7.30 -11.96 -10.55
N ILE A 38 7.61 -11.63 -9.28
CA ILE A 38 8.79 -12.15 -8.56
C ILE A 38 8.75 -13.69 -8.41
N PRO A 39 7.63 -14.32 -8.01
CA PRO A 39 7.54 -15.77 -7.92
C PRO A 39 7.77 -16.49 -9.27
N ILE A 40 7.37 -15.87 -10.40
CA ILE A 40 7.61 -16.43 -11.74
C ILE A 40 9.12 -16.55 -11.96
N TRP A 41 9.86 -15.47 -11.65
CA TRP A 41 11.33 -15.46 -11.77
C TRP A 41 11.98 -16.48 -10.83
N LEU A 42 11.50 -16.60 -9.59
CA LEU A 42 12.05 -17.53 -8.60
C LEU A 42 11.92 -18.99 -9.04
N PHE A 43 10.76 -19.40 -9.56
CA PHE A 43 10.53 -20.78 -9.99
C PHE A 43 11.13 -21.12 -11.36
N PHE A 44 11.25 -20.12 -12.25
CA PHE A 44 12.00 -20.29 -13.49
C PHE A 44 13.51 -20.41 -13.22
N GLY A 45 14.06 -19.50 -12.41
CA GLY A 45 15.50 -19.40 -12.17
C GLY A 45 16.04 -20.52 -11.29
N VAL A 46 15.40 -20.75 -10.13
CA VAL A 46 15.88 -21.66 -9.08
C VAL A 46 15.36 -23.08 -9.30
N HIS A 47 14.04 -23.25 -9.49
CA HIS A 47 13.41 -24.57 -9.62
C HIS A 47 13.45 -25.13 -11.06
N LYS A 48 14.04 -24.40 -12.02
CA LYS A 48 14.21 -24.79 -13.43
C LYS A 48 12.91 -25.30 -14.08
N MET A 49 11.78 -24.73 -13.70
CA MET A 49 10.48 -25.11 -14.25
C MET A 49 10.29 -24.46 -15.64
N PRO A 50 9.93 -25.24 -16.69
CA PRO A 50 9.86 -24.71 -18.06
C PRO A 50 8.69 -23.73 -18.24
N LEU A 51 9.01 -22.51 -18.71
CA LEU A 51 8.05 -21.40 -18.88
C LEU A 51 6.97 -21.70 -19.91
N VAL A 52 7.35 -22.20 -21.09
CA VAL A 52 6.43 -22.39 -22.22
C VAL A 52 5.37 -23.45 -21.89
N ALA A 53 5.83 -24.59 -21.34
CA ALA A 53 4.96 -25.71 -21.00
C ALA A 53 3.98 -25.41 -19.85
N ASN A 54 4.33 -24.51 -18.92
CA ASN A 54 3.50 -24.16 -17.77
C ASN A 54 2.97 -22.72 -17.82
N SER A 55 3.00 -22.10 -19.00
CA SER A 55 2.63 -20.70 -19.22
C SER A 55 1.22 -20.37 -18.71
N ILE A 56 0.25 -21.24 -18.97
CA ILE A 56 -1.13 -21.11 -18.49
C ILE A 56 -1.18 -21.09 -16.95
N LEU A 57 -0.42 -21.97 -16.30
CA LEU A 57 -0.37 -22.09 -14.85
C LEU A 57 0.26 -20.83 -14.22
N TYR A 58 1.35 -20.32 -14.81
CA TYR A 58 1.96 -19.06 -14.38
C TYR A 58 0.96 -17.89 -14.46
N VAL A 59 0.20 -17.80 -15.55
CA VAL A 59 -0.79 -16.71 -15.73
C VAL A 59 -1.92 -16.80 -14.70
N ILE A 60 -2.51 -17.99 -14.51
CA ILE A 60 -3.64 -18.18 -13.58
C ILE A 60 -3.22 -17.85 -12.14
N ILE A 61 -2.08 -18.39 -11.69
CA ILE A 61 -1.60 -18.17 -10.33
C ILE A 61 -1.16 -16.73 -10.11
N SER A 62 -0.55 -16.08 -11.11
CA SER A 62 -0.16 -14.67 -11.01
C SER A 62 -1.39 -13.74 -10.93
N LEU A 63 -2.45 -14.03 -11.68
CA LEU A 63 -3.72 -13.29 -11.59
C LEU A 63 -4.37 -13.48 -10.21
N ALA A 64 -4.45 -14.72 -9.71
CA ALA A 64 -4.99 -15.01 -8.39
C ALA A 64 -4.18 -14.33 -7.27
N SER A 65 -2.85 -14.38 -7.35
CA SER A 65 -1.95 -13.72 -6.40
C SER A 65 -2.08 -12.19 -6.45
N THR A 66 -2.21 -11.60 -7.65
CA THR A 66 -2.40 -10.16 -7.82
C THR A 66 -3.73 -9.70 -7.20
N PHE A 67 -4.79 -10.50 -7.37
CA PHE A 67 -6.08 -10.24 -6.76
C PHE A 67 -6.01 -10.29 -5.23
N LEU A 68 -5.42 -11.35 -4.66
CA LEU A 68 -5.24 -11.49 -3.21
C LEU A 68 -4.36 -10.38 -2.61
N MET A 69 -3.31 -9.95 -3.31
CA MET A 69 -2.49 -8.81 -2.87
C MET A 69 -3.19 -7.47 -2.97
N SER A 70 -3.96 -7.24 -4.03
CA SER A 70 -4.82 -6.05 -4.11
C SER A 70 -5.79 -5.99 -2.92
N LEU A 71 -6.37 -7.12 -2.52
CA LEU A 71 -7.20 -7.22 -1.32
C LEU A 71 -6.41 -6.95 -0.04
N ALA A 72 -5.22 -7.53 0.11
CA ALA A 72 -4.38 -7.30 1.28
C ALA A 72 -4.05 -5.81 1.44
N TYR A 73 -3.57 -5.14 0.38
CA TYR A 73 -3.23 -3.72 0.44
C TYR A 73 -4.43 -2.83 0.79
N LYS A 74 -5.63 -3.16 0.28
CA LYS A 74 -6.88 -2.43 0.57
C LYS A 74 -7.39 -2.67 1.98
N ASN A 75 -7.25 -3.89 2.50
CA ASN A 75 -7.75 -4.29 3.82
C ASN A 75 -6.79 -3.94 4.96
N SER A 76 -5.59 -3.43 4.66
CA SER A 76 -4.50 -3.09 5.58
C SER A 76 -4.78 -1.94 6.57
N LYS A 77 -6.05 -1.67 6.90
CA LYS A 77 -6.46 -0.84 8.04
C LYS A 77 -6.65 -1.70 9.31
N ALA A 78 -5.85 -2.75 9.48
CA ALA A 78 -5.91 -3.64 10.63
C ALA A 78 -5.16 -3.04 11.85
N PRO A 79 -5.64 -3.26 13.08
CA PRO A 79 -5.07 -2.67 14.30
C PRO A 79 -3.66 -3.17 14.67
N LEU A 80 -3.27 -4.39 14.22
CA LEU A 80 -1.89 -4.90 14.36
C LEU A 80 -0.91 -4.16 13.47
N MET A 81 -1.33 -3.85 12.23
CA MET A 81 -0.60 -2.97 11.35
C MET A 81 -0.67 -1.56 11.91
N GLU A 82 -1.81 -1.06 12.38
CA GLU A 82 -1.92 0.26 13.01
C GLU A 82 -0.94 0.45 14.17
N ARG A 83 -0.65 -0.56 15.01
CA ARG A 83 0.37 -0.47 16.08
C ARG A 83 1.81 -0.51 15.57
N PHE A 84 2.13 -1.41 14.64
CA PHE A 84 3.49 -1.52 14.11
C PHE A 84 3.82 -0.38 13.13
N LEU A 85 2.85 -0.02 12.29
CA LEU A 85 2.77 1.19 11.50
C LEU A 85 2.73 2.40 12.42
N LEU A 86 2.02 2.44 13.55
CA LEU A 86 2.17 3.55 14.51
C LEU A 86 3.60 3.63 15.05
N ILE A 87 4.32 2.53 15.30
CA ILE A 87 5.70 2.61 15.78
C ILE A 87 6.65 3.09 14.68
N VAL A 88 6.52 2.54 13.47
CA VAL A 88 7.40 2.88 12.34
C VAL A 88 7.01 4.22 11.71
N LEU A 89 5.71 4.46 11.51
CA LEU A 89 5.13 5.74 11.13
C LEU A 89 5.24 6.77 12.23
N ASN A 90 5.33 6.49 13.54
CA ASN A 90 5.67 7.56 14.51
C ASN A 90 7.14 7.96 14.35
N ASN A 91 8.06 7.01 14.12
CA ASN A 91 9.44 7.33 13.75
C ASN A 91 9.53 8.09 12.41
N CYS A 92 8.80 7.64 11.38
CA CYS A 92 8.75 8.31 10.08
C CYS A 92 7.96 9.61 10.11
N PHE A 93 6.91 9.75 10.90
CA PHE A 93 6.13 10.97 11.13
C PHE A 93 6.97 11.98 11.89
N ARG A 94 7.87 11.56 12.78
CA ARG A 94 8.90 12.46 13.33
C ARG A 94 9.87 12.95 12.25
N ILE A 95 10.19 12.12 11.25
CA ILE A 95 11.03 12.51 10.10
C ILE A 95 10.24 13.37 9.10
N ALA A 96 8.95 13.08 8.89
CA ALA A 96 8.04 13.78 8.00
C ALA A 96 7.58 15.11 8.60
N ILE A 97 7.33 15.24 9.91
CA ILE A 97 7.12 16.51 10.62
C ILE A 97 8.33 17.43 10.44
N ARG A 98 9.55 16.89 10.54
CA ARG A 98 10.77 17.66 10.24
C ARG A 98 10.81 18.13 8.77
N ARG A 99 10.15 17.42 7.85
CA ARG A 99 9.89 17.91 6.48
C ARG A 99 8.66 18.80 6.38
N THR A 100 7.63 18.66 7.21
CA THR A 100 6.45 19.55 7.26
C THR A 100 6.84 20.93 7.74
N GLU A 101 7.83 21.06 8.62
CA GLU A 101 8.47 22.34 8.94
C GLU A 101 9.17 22.96 7.72
N ALA A 102 9.82 22.15 6.87
CA ALA A 102 10.40 22.61 5.60
C ALA A 102 9.33 22.96 4.55
N ILE A 103 8.26 22.18 4.43
CA ILE A 103 7.11 22.43 3.54
C ILE A 103 6.34 23.68 4.00
N THR A 104 6.19 23.90 5.31
CA THR A 104 5.58 25.13 5.85
C THR A 104 6.43 26.36 5.51
N LYS A 105 7.76 26.20 5.46
CA LYS A 105 8.71 27.24 5.07
C LYS A 105 8.67 27.53 3.56
N GLU A 106 8.52 26.49 2.72
CA GLU A 106 8.29 26.62 1.27
C GLU A 106 6.93 27.25 0.95
N VAL A 107 5.85 26.79 1.57
CA VAL A 107 4.50 27.35 1.38
C VAL A 107 4.43 28.80 1.86
N ASN A 108 5.10 29.17 2.96
CA ASN A 108 5.21 30.59 3.36
C ASN A 108 6.08 31.42 2.40
N SER A 109 7.09 30.81 1.76
CA SER A 109 7.93 31.45 0.74
C SER A 109 7.18 31.69 -0.57
N GLU A 110 6.40 30.71 -1.06
CA GLU A 110 5.57 30.84 -2.25
C GLU A 110 4.37 31.77 -2.01
N ALA A 111 3.74 31.71 -0.84
CA ALA A 111 2.63 32.59 -0.52
C ALA A 111 3.06 34.05 -0.25
N GLY A 112 4.36 34.33 -0.15
CA GLY A 112 4.91 35.69 -0.22
C GLY A 112 4.79 36.34 -1.61
N LYS A 113 4.58 35.55 -2.68
CA LYS A 113 4.43 36.04 -4.05
C LYS A 113 2.99 36.38 -4.45
N ASP A 114 1.99 35.68 -3.88
CA ASP A 114 0.57 35.95 -4.12
C ASP A 114 -0.10 36.67 -2.92
N ARG A 115 -0.15 38.00 -3.02
CA ARG A 115 -0.53 38.92 -1.92
C ARG A 115 -2.03 38.95 -1.58
N LYS A 116 -2.82 37.92 -1.93
CA LYS A 116 -4.29 37.87 -1.72
C LYS A 116 -4.88 36.49 -1.35
N LEU A 117 -4.19 35.68 -0.56
CA LEU A 117 -4.79 34.48 0.05
C LEU A 117 -5.15 34.72 1.52
N SER A 118 -6.43 34.59 1.86
CA SER A 118 -6.94 34.67 3.25
C SER A 118 -6.28 33.59 4.13
N LYS A 119 -5.99 33.91 5.40
CA LYS A 119 -5.32 32.99 6.36
C LYS A 119 -5.99 31.60 6.41
N LYS A 120 -7.33 31.58 6.31
CA LYS A 120 -8.13 30.34 6.29
C LYS A 120 -7.81 29.45 5.07
N ASN A 121 -7.74 30.02 3.87
CA ASN A 121 -7.42 29.25 2.66
C ASN A 121 -6.01 28.65 2.70
N ARG A 122 -5.05 29.33 3.36
CA ARG A 122 -3.70 28.77 3.55
C ARG A 122 -3.71 27.56 4.49
N GLU A 123 -4.44 27.65 5.59
CA GLU A 123 -4.57 26.53 6.54
C GLU A 123 -5.24 25.32 5.88
N ASP A 124 -6.25 25.55 5.03
CA ASP A 124 -6.93 24.49 4.28
C ASP A 124 -5.99 23.81 3.25
N ILE A 125 -5.20 24.59 2.50
CA ILE A 125 -4.20 24.06 1.56
C ILE A 125 -3.12 23.26 2.29
N VAL A 126 -2.62 23.76 3.42
CA VAL A 126 -1.60 23.05 4.22
C VAL A 126 -2.17 21.75 4.77
N ARG A 127 -3.42 21.75 5.26
CA ARG A 127 -4.10 20.56 5.77
C ARG A 127 -4.33 19.52 4.67
N GLU A 128 -4.68 19.94 3.46
CA GLU A 128 -4.87 19.06 2.31
C GLU A 128 -3.54 18.44 1.83
N ARG A 129 -2.49 19.25 1.70
CA ARG A 129 -1.14 18.79 1.34
C ARG A 129 -0.64 17.77 2.38
N THR A 130 -0.83 18.07 3.66
CA THR A 130 -0.42 17.17 4.75
C THR A 130 -1.22 15.87 4.74
N LYS A 131 -2.54 15.92 4.48
CA LYS A 131 -3.38 14.72 4.34
C LYS A 131 -2.95 13.87 3.16
N LYS A 132 -2.69 14.47 1.99
CA LYS A 132 -2.20 13.76 0.79
C LYS A 132 -0.85 13.09 1.03
N VAL A 133 0.08 13.77 1.71
CA VAL A 133 1.38 13.18 2.06
C VAL A 133 1.21 12.02 3.04
N ALA A 134 0.41 12.19 4.09
CA ALA A 134 0.14 11.13 5.07
C ALA A 134 -0.54 9.91 4.43
N ASP A 135 -1.52 10.11 3.56
CA ASP A 135 -2.20 9.02 2.83
C ASP A 135 -1.23 8.28 1.89
N TYR A 136 -0.33 9.02 1.22
CA TYR A 136 0.69 8.45 0.35
C TYR A 136 1.74 7.63 1.13
N GLU A 137 2.27 8.18 2.22
CA GLU A 137 3.25 7.52 3.08
C GLU A 137 2.66 6.26 3.74
N SER A 138 1.42 6.35 4.25
CA SER A 138 0.70 5.23 4.83
C SER A 138 0.46 4.11 3.80
N THR A 139 0.00 4.46 2.60
CA THR A 139 -0.19 3.50 1.50
C THR A 139 1.13 2.85 1.10
N THR A 140 2.21 3.62 0.98
CA THR A 140 3.54 3.11 0.61
C THR A 140 4.06 2.12 1.66
N PHE A 141 3.90 2.44 2.94
CA PHE A 141 4.32 1.57 4.03
C PHE A 141 3.51 0.27 4.08
N SER A 142 2.19 0.36 3.87
CA SER A 142 1.31 -0.81 3.73
C SER A 142 1.76 -1.74 2.61
N ILE A 143 2.08 -1.19 1.45
CA ILE A 143 2.58 -1.96 0.31
C ILE A 143 3.89 -2.67 0.68
N PHE A 144 4.86 -1.93 1.25
CA PHE A 144 6.15 -2.50 1.64
C PHE A 144 6.01 -3.65 2.65
N TYR A 145 5.22 -3.47 3.70
CA TYR A 145 5.03 -4.49 4.74
C TYR A 145 4.39 -5.77 4.18
N ASN A 146 3.28 -5.64 3.44
CA ASN A 146 2.62 -6.78 2.82
C ASN A 146 3.54 -7.48 1.81
N ASN A 147 4.37 -6.74 1.07
CA ASN A 147 5.37 -7.31 0.17
C ASN A 147 6.43 -8.14 0.91
N CYS A 148 7.00 -7.60 1.99
CA CYS A 148 7.97 -8.32 2.80
C CYS A 148 7.36 -9.59 3.41
N LEU A 149 6.14 -9.49 3.93
CA LEU A 149 5.44 -10.64 4.53
C LEU A 149 5.13 -11.71 3.48
N PHE A 150 4.64 -11.31 2.30
CA PHE A 150 4.39 -12.22 1.19
C PHE A 150 5.66 -12.95 0.75
N LEU A 151 6.77 -12.24 0.54
CA LEU A 151 8.04 -12.85 0.14
C LEU A 151 8.60 -13.77 1.21
N PHE A 152 8.51 -13.38 2.48
CA PHE A 152 8.97 -14.20 3.59
C PHE A 152 8.18 -15.52 3.68
N LEU A 153 6.85 -15.45 3.63
CA LEU A 153 5.99 -16.64 3.62
C LEU A 153 6.25 -17.50 2.38
N LEU A 154 6.38 -16.89 1.20
CA LEU A 154 6.65 -17.59 -0.05
C LEU A 154 7.95 -18.40 0.04
N LEU A 155 9.02 -17.83 0.59
CA LEU A 155 10.30 -18.53 0.76
C LEU A 155 10.19 -19.69 1.75
N LEU A 156 9.51 -19.49 2.89
CA LEU A 156 9.29 -20.55 3.88
C LEU A 156 8.47 -21.71 3.30
N LEU A 157 7.33 -21.39 2.67
CA LEU A 157 6.46 -22.38 2.05
C LEU A 157 7.19 -23.11 0.92
N SER A 158 7.91 -22.38 0.07
CA SER A 158 8.65 -22.98 -1.04
C SER A 158 9.75 -23.94 -0.58
N ALA A 159 10.43 -23.62 0.52
CA ALA A 159 11.43 -24.50 1.13
C ALA A 159 10.81 -25.77 1.72
N VAL A 160 9.68 -25.66 2.41
CA VAL A 160 8.96 -26.82 2.99
C VAL A 160 8.34 -27.71 1.91
N LEU A 161 7.78 -27.09 0.86
CA LEU A 161 7.11 -27.78 -0.25
C LEU A 161 8.08 -28.27 -1.33
N HIS A 162 9.41 -28.13 -1.15
CA HIS A 162 10.40 -28.58 -2.14
C HIS A 162 10.32 -30.09 -2.43
N HIS A 163 9.88 -30.90 -1.47
CA HIS A 163 9.75 -32.35 -1.64
C HIS A 163 8.62 -32.76 -2.62
N PHE A 164 7.72 -31.84 -3.00
CA PHE A 164 6.65 -32.09 -3.95
C PHE A 164 7.05 -31.71 -5.39
N SER A 165 6.17 -31.98 -6.35
CA SER A 165 6.40 -31.53 -7.74
C SER A 165 6.49 -30.01 -7.81
N ASN A 166 7.34 -29.49 -8.71
CA ASN A 166 7.57 -28.06 -8.88
C ASN A 166 6.27 -27.28 -9.18
N GLN A 167 5.31 -27.90 -9.86
CA GLN A 167 4.00 -27.34 -10.17
C GLN A 167 3.11 -27.15 -8.93
N VAL A 168 3.10 -28.16 -8.04
CA VAL A 168 2.36 -28.11 -6.77
C VAL A 168 3.02 -27.11 -5.84
N ASN A 169 4.35 -27.13 -5.74
CA ASN A 169 5.10 -26.17 -4.92
C ASN A 169 4.81 -24.73 -5.36
N TYR A 170 4.91 -24.42 -6.66
CA TYR A 170 4.60 -23.08 -7.19
C TYR A 170 3.18 -22.63 -6.84
N SER A 171 2.18 -23.45 -7.16
CA SER A 171 0.77 -23.07 -7.01
C SER A 171 0.39 -22.90 -5.54
N VAL A 172 0.76 -23.87 -4.70
CA VAL A 172 0.39 -23.91 -3.29
C VAL A 172 1.15 -22.84 -2.49
N SER A 173 2.46 -22.69 -2.70
CA SER A 173 3.26 -21.71 -1.97
C SER A 173 2.80 -20.28 -2.25
N ILE A 174 2.52 -19.94 -3.50
CA ILE A 174 2.07 -18.59 -3.86
C ILE A 174 0.66 -18.31 -3.35
N LEU A 175 -0.28 -19.24 -3.53
CA LEU A 175 -1.66 -19.04 -3.09
C LEU A 175 -1.77 -18.98 -1.57
N ILE A 176 -1.04 -19.85 -0.84
CA ILE A 176 -1.02 -19.82 0.62
C ILE A 176 -0.30 -18.56 1.12
N ALA A 177 0.84 -18.17 0.54
CA ALA A 177 1.53 -16.95 0.97
C ALA A 177 0.68 -15.70 0.72
N ALA A 178 0.04 -15.59 -0.45
CA ALA A 178 -0.84 -14.47 -0.78
C ALA A 178 -2.11 -14.46 0.08
N GLY A 179 -2.72 -15.63 0.28
CA GLY A 179 -3.91 -15.81 1.11
C GLY A 179 -3.65 -15.53 2.59
N ALA A 180 -2.54 -16.03 3.13
CA ALA A 180 -2.12 -15.76 4.51
C ALA A 180 -1.80 -14.28 4.71
N THR A 181 -1.12 -13.63 3.76
CA THR A 181 -0.86 -12.18 3.81
C THR A 181 -2.17 -11.40 3.78
N ALA A 182 -3.12 -11.76 2.90
CA ALA A 182 -4.43 -11.13 2.85
C ALA A 182 -5.24 -11.34 4.15
N PHE A 183 -5.18 -12.54 4.73
CA PHE A 183 -5.86 -12.86 5.99
C PHE A 183 -5.28 -12.07 7.16
N LEU A 184 -3.96 -12.09 7.33
CA LEU A 184 -3.26 -11.34 8.37
C LEU A 184 -3.47 -9.82 8.23
N SER A 185 -3.58 -9.34 6.99
CA SER A 185 -3.89 -7.95 6.70
C SER A 185 -5.35 -7.57 6.95
N SER A 186 -6.28 -8.54 6.85
CA SER A 186 -7.72 -8.33 7.08
C SER A 186 -8.15 -8.61 8.53
N GLY A 187 -7.25 -9.10 9.38
CA GLY A 187 -7.52 -9.42 10.77
C GLY A 187 -7.86 -8.18 11.59
N LYS A 188 -9.16 -7.98 11.87
CA LYS A 188 -9.61 -7.06 12.93
C LYS A 188 -9.13 -7.61 14.26
N GLY A 189 -8.01 -7.09 14.77
CA GLY A 189 -7.59 -7.35 16.14
C GLY A 189 -8.66 -6.89 17.12
N SER A 190 -9.47 -7.82 17.58
CA SER A 190 -10.27 -7.70 18.79
C SER A 190 -9.37 -8.06 19.96
N PHE A 191 -8.62 -7.10 20.47
CA PHE A 191 -7.95 -7.16 21.78
C PHE A 191 -8.00 -5.78 22.42
#